data_AF-A0A7Y0BAA1-F1
#
_entry.id   AF-A0A7Y0BAA1-F1
#
_cell.length_a   1.000
_cell.length_b   1.000
_cell.length_c   1.000
_cell.angle_alpha   90.00
_cell.angle_beta   90.00
_cell.angle_gamma   90.00
#
_symmetry.space_group_name_H-M   'P 1'
#
loop_
_entity.id
_entity.type
_entity.pdbx_description
1 polymer ?
#
loop_
_entity_poly.entity_id
_entity_poly.type
_entity_poly.pdbx_seq_one_letter_code
_entity_poly.pdbx_strand_id
1 'polypeptide(L)' 'PTLNVYQGGEVVKTIVGAKPKAAILRDLEPFVAAK' A
#
# COMPACT_ATOMS: atom_id res chain seq x y z
N PRO A 1 -4.64 -7.50 10.10
CA PRO A 1 -5.05 -7.62 8.68
C PRO A 1 -3.80 -7.49 7.80
N THR A 2 -3.80 -8.11 6.62
CA THR A 2 -2.70 -8.01 5.64
C THR A 2 -3.23 -7.35 4.38
N LEU A 3 -2.57 -6.30 3.90
CA LEU A 3 -2.89 -5.61 2.66
C LEU A 3 -1.73 -5.80 1.69
N ASN A 4 -2.02 -6.27 0.48
CA ASN A 4 -1.04 -6.39 -0.59
C ASN A 4 -1.33 -5.36 -1.68
N VAL A 5 -0.31 -4.65 -2.13
CA VAL A 5 -0.36 -3.77 -3.30
C VAL A 5 0.19 -4.55 -4.48
N TYR A 6 -0.59 -4.59 -5.55
CA TYR A 6 -0.23 -5.25 -6.79
C TYR A 6 -0.02 -4.23 -7.90
N GLN A 7 1.05 -4.38 -8.68
CA GLN A 7 1.30 -3.60 -9.89
C GLN A 7 1.82 -4.55 -10.97
N GLY A 8 1.23 -4.49 -12.17
CA GLY A 8 1.64 -5.38 -13.27
C GLY A 8 1.42 -6.88 -13.02
N GLY A 9 0.57 -7.24 -12.04
CA GLY A 9 0.33 -8.64 -11.65
C GLY A 9 1.26 -9.17 -10.55
N GLU A 10 2.22 -8.37 -10.08
CA GLU A 10 3.15 -8.74 -9.01
C GLU A 10 2.91 -7.95 -7.72
N VAL A 11 3.25 -8.55 -6.58
CA VAL A 11 3.16 -7.88 -5.26
C VAL A 11 4.34 -6.93 -5.10
N VAL A 12 4.06 -5.63 -5.08
CA VAL A 12 5.08 -4.59 -4.90
C VAL A 12 5.19 -4.09 -3.46
N LYS A 13 4.17 -4.35 -2.64
CA LYS A 13 4.17 -4.00 -1.21
C LYS A 13 3.24 -4.92 -0.42
N THR A 14 3.67 -5.31 0.76
CA THR A 14 2.82 -5.96 1.76
C THR A 14 2.83 -5.13 3.04
N ILE A 15 1.64 -4.82 3.54
CA ILE A 15 1.41 -4.10 4.80
C ILE A 15 0.76 -5.10 5.77
N VAL A 16 1.51 -5.50 6.79
CA VAL A 16 1.05 -6.44 7.82
C VAL A 16 0.61 -5.68 9.06
N GLY A 17 -0.54 -6.08 9.62
CA GLY A 17 -1.11 -5.49 10.83
C GLY A 17 -2.07 -4.34 10.55
N ALA A 18 -2.86 -3.98 11.56
CA ALA A 18 -3.73 -2.80 11.47
C ALA A 18 -2.89 -1.55 11.71
N LYS A 19 -2.67 -0.75 10.66
CA LYS A 19 -2.03 0.57 10.76
C LYS A 19 -3.08 1.68 10.80
N PRO A 20 -2.82 2.81 11.48
CA PRO A 20 -3.67 3.99 11.40
C PRO A 20 -3.82 4.48 9.95
N LYS A 21 -4.97 5.09 9.62
CA LYS A 21 -5.28 5.58 8.26
C LYS A 21 -4.15 6.40 7.64
N ALA A 22 -3.58 7.35 8.38
CA ALA A 22 -2.51 8.21 7.88
C ALA A 22 -1.21 7.46 7.57
N ALA A 23 -0.94 6.34 8.25
CA ALA A 23 0.23 5.50 7.94
C ALA A 23 0.01 4.69 6.66
N ILE A 24 -1.20 4.17 6.45
CA ILE A 24 -1.57 3.46 5.22
C ILE A 24 -1.49 4.41 4.02
N LEU A 25 -1.98 5.65 4.14
CA LEU A 25 -1.91 6.63 3.06
C LEU A 25 -0.46 6.94 2.66
N ARG A 26 0.44 7.14 3.62
CA ARG A 26 1.87 7.33 3.35
C ARG A 26 2.53 6.12 2.70
N ASP A 27 2.19 4.91 3.15
CA ASP A 27 2.70 3.67 2.56
C ASP A 27 2.23 3.48 1.11
N LEU A 28 1.06 4.03 0.75
CA LEU A 28 0.47 3.92 -0.59
C LEU A 28 0.87 5.07 -1.53
N GLU A 29 1.24 6.23 -1.00
CA GLU A 29 1.56 7.46 -1.75
C GLU A 29 2.49 7.25 -2.95
N PRO A 30 3.57 6.44 -2.87
CA PRO A 30 4.45 6.18 -4.03
C PRO A 30 3.78 5.39 -5.17
N PHE A 31 2.68 4.69 -4.89
CA PHE A 31 2.01 3.79 -5.83
C PHE A 31 0.72 4.37 -6.45
N VAL A 32 0.12 5.36 -5.80
CA VAL A 32 -1.18 5.94 -6.21
C VAL A 32 -1.12 7.42 -6.57
N ALA A 33 0.07 8.05 -6.55
CA ALA A 33 0.21 9.43 -7.01
C ALA A 33 -0.19 9.54 -8.49
N ALA A 34 -1.42 10.03 -8.70
CA ALA A 34 -1.96 10.31 -10.01
C ALA A 34 -1.14 11.43 -10.65
N LYS A 35 -0.79 11.22 -11.92
CA LYS A 35 -0.37 12.31 -12.80
C LYS A 35 -1.60 13.11 -13.22
#